data_AF-A0A845WLW9-F1
#
_entry.id   AF-A0A845WLW9-F1
#
_cell.length_a   1.000
_cell.length_b   1.000
_cell.length_c   1.000
_cell.angle_alpha   90.00
_cell.angle_beta   90.00
_cell.angle_gamma   90.00
#
_symmetry.space_group_name_H-M   'P 1'
#
loop_
_entity.id
_entity.type
_entity.pdbx_description
1 polymer ?
#
loop_
_entity_poly.entity_id
_entity_poly.type
_entity_poly.pdbx_seq_one_letter_code
_entity_poly.pdbx_strand_id
1 'polypeptide(L)' 'MPAAYSIDLRQRIINAYEAKECSQIKLAKRFQVSLFFVKRLIRRYQDTAEVKPL' A
#
# COMPACT_ATOMS: atom_id res chain seq x y z
N MET A 1 -19.15 13.41 5.80
CA MET A 1 -17.70 13.34 6.09
C MET A 1 -17.16 12.07 5.45
N PRO A 2 -16.40 12.14 4.34
CA PRO A 2 -15.95 10.93 3.66
C PRO A 2 -14.89 10.21 4.52
N ALA A 3 -15.06 8.90 4.67
CA ALA A 3 -14.37 8.04 5.60
C ALA A 3 -12.83 8.17 5.57
N ALA A 4 -12.27 8.84 6.59
CA ALA A 4 -10.83 8.92 6.87
C ALA A 4 -10.18 7.55 7.16
N TYR A 5 -10.99 6.52 7.44
CA TYR A 5 -10.55 5.15 7.73
C TYR A 5 -9.76 4.47 6.59
N SER A 6 -9.86 4.97 5.36
CA SER A 6 -9.15 4.38 4.22
C SER A 6 -7.70 4.85 4.04
N ILE A 7 -7.28 5.96 4.67
CA ILE A 7 -5.92 6.50 4.48
C ILE A 7 -4.92 5.79 5.38
N ASP A 8 -5.29 5.56 6.63
CA ASP A 8 -4.45 4.91 7.63
C ASP A 8 -4.06 3.49 7.20
N LEU A 9 -5.04 2.70 6.70
CA LEU A 9 -4.80 1.35 6.19
C LEU A 9 -3.81 1.34 5.02
N ARG A 10 -3.94 2.29 4.08
CA ARG A 10 -3.05 2.38 2.92
C ARG A 10 -1.62 2.73 3.33
N GLN A 11 -1.47 3.69 4.24
CA GLN A 11 -0.16 4.07 4.79
C GLN A 11 0.49 2.91 5.55
N ARG A 12 -0.26 2.18 6.38
CA ARG A 12 0.29 1.02 7.10
C ARG A 12 0.74 -0.12 6.17
N ILE A 13 0.02 -0.35 5.06
CA ILE A 13 0.43 -1.32 4.04
C ILE A 13 1.70 -0.86 3.32
N ILE A 14 1.80 0.42 2.96
CA ILE A 14 2.97 1.00 2.28
C ILE A 14 4.20 0.97 3.20
N ASN A 15 4.09 1.42 4.45
CA ASN A 15 5.21 1.37 5.40
C ASN A 15 5.73 -0.05 5.61
N ALA A 16 4.83 -1.04 5.73
CA ALA A 16 5.22 -2.44 5.85
C ALA A 16 5.81 -3.02 4.55
N TYR A 17 5.44 -2.47 3.38
CA TYR A 17 6.05 -2.80 2.09
C TYR A 17 7.44 -2.18 1.95
N GLU A 18 7.62 -0.92 2.32
CA GLU A 18 8.91 -0.22 2.29
C GLU A 18 9.93 -0.82 3.26
N ALA A 19 9.47 -1.26 4.43
CA ALA A 19 10.30 -1.98 5.39
C ALA A 19 10.80 -3.35 4.87
N LYS A 20 10.31 -3.84 3.72
CA LYS A 20 10.67 -5.13 3.07
C LYS A 20 10.56 -6.35 4.00
N GLU A 21 9.85 -6.25 5.12
CA GLU A 21 9.78 -7.30 6.15
C GLU A 21 9.05 -8.56 5.65
N CYS A 22 8.22 -8.45 4.60
CA CYS A 22 7.35 -9.52 4.12
C CYS A 22 6.96 -9.39 2.64
N SER A 23 6.67 -10.53 1.99
CA SER A 23 6.10 -10.55 0.62
C SER A 23 4.69 -9.95 0.56
N GLN A 24 4.30 -9.44 -0.62
CA GLN A 24 2.98 -8.83 -0.88
C GLN A 24 1.78 -9.71 -0.49
N ILE A 25 1.91 -11.04 -0.59
CA ILE A 25 0.87 -12.00 -0.17
C ILE A 25 0.70 -12.03 1.35
N LYS A 26 1.80 -11.93 2.11
CA LYS A 26 1.76 -11.86 3.57
C LYS A 26 1.16 -10.54 4.04
N LEU A 27 1.47 -9.43 3.37
CA LEU A 27 0.82 -8.13 3.60
C LEU A 27 -0.69 -8.23 3.39
N ALA A 28 -1.14 -8.82 2.28
CA ALA A 28 -2.55 -9.02 2.00
C ALA A 28 -3.27 -9.80 3.13
N LYS A 29 -2.68 -10.91 3.59
CA LYS A 29 -3.23 -11.70 4.71
C LYS A 29 -3.22 -10.93 6.04
N ARG A 30 -2.12 -10.23 6.36
CA ARG A 30 -1.96 -9.47 7.62
C ARG A 30 -2.98 -8.34 7.75
N PHE A 31 -3.26 -7.66 6.66
CA PHE A 31 -4.21 -6.55 6.61
C PHE A 31 -5.62 -6.97 6.18
N GLN A 32 -5.87 -8.27 6.00
CA GLN A 32 -7.14 -8.84 5.51
C GLN A 32 -7.67 -8.16 4.23
N VAL A 33 -6.77 -7.78 3.34
CA VAL A 33 -7.08 -7.16 2.04
C VAL A 33 -6.76 -8.11 0.90
N SER A 34 -7.34 -7.88 -0.27
CA SER A 34 -7.03 -8.68 -1.45
C SER A 34 -5.61 -8.42 -1.95
N LEU A 35 -4.96 -9.45 -2.51
CA LEU A 35 -3.64 -9.31 -3.15
C LEU A 35 -3.69 -8.27 -4.28
N PHE A 36 -4.80 -8.23 -5.01
CA PHE A 36 -5.04 -7.26 -6.08
C PHE A 36 -5.04 -5.82 -5.54
N PHE A 37 -5.66 -5.58 -4.37
CA PHE A 37 -5.64 -4.28 -3.72
C PHE A 37 -4.22 -3.85 -3.35
N VAL A 38 -3.43 -4.74 -2.74
CA VAL A 38 -2.02 -4.47 -2.40
C VAL A 38 -1.19 -4.17 -3.64
N LYS A 39 -1.30 -4.99 -4.70
CA LYS A 39 -0.60 -4.76 -5.97
C LYS A 39 -0.98 -3.42 -6.62
N ARG A 40 -2.28 -3.09 -6.65
CA ARG A 40 -2.76 -1.82 -7.21
C ARG A 40 -2.29 -0.63 -6.39
N LEU A 41 -2.24 -0.76 -5.06
CA LEU A 41 -1.74 0.27 -4.16
C LEU A 41 -0.24 0.51 -4.37
N ILE A 42 0.57 -0.54 -4.44
CA ILE A 42 2.01 -0.45 -4.68
C ILE A 42 2.30 0.17 -6.04
N ARG A 43 1.60 -0.24 -7.10
CA ARG A 43 1.76 0.37 -8.43
C ARG A 43 1.48 1.87 -8.39
N ARG A 44 0.36 2.29 -7.81
CA ARG A 44 0.07 3.73 -7.65
C ARG A 44 1.11 4.44 -6.81
N TYR A 45 1.62 3.80 -5.76
CA TYR A 45 2.66 4.38 -4.92
C TYR A 45 3.95 4.59 -5.72
N GLN A 46 4.35 3.63 -6.55
CA GLN A 46 5.50 3.74 -7.46
C GLN A 46 5.28 4.82 -8.51
N ASP A 47 4.13 4.82 -9.20
CA ASP A 47 3.75 5.88 -10.14
C ASP A 47 3.80 7.26 -9.48
N THR A 48 3.23 7.40 -8.27
CA THR A 48 3.20 8.68 -7.53
C THR A 48 4.58 9.08 -7.02
N ALA A 49 5.44 8.13 -6.66
CA ALA A 49 6.83 8.38 -6.27
C ALA A 49 7.73 8.70 -7.49
N GLU A 50 7.41 8.16 -8.67
CA GLU A 50 8.03 8.51 -9.96
C GLU A 50 7.56 9.88 -10.45
N VAL A 51 6.39 10.37 -10.04
CA VAL A 51 5.99 11.78 -10.23
C VAL A 51 6.69 12.69 -9.22
N LYS A 52 8.00 12.50 -9.04
CA LYS A 52 8.92 13.58 -8.71
C LYS A 52 9.58 14.00 -10.02
N PRO A 53 9.07 15.04 -10.71
CA PRO A 53 9.87 15.72 -11.70
C PRO A 53 10.93 16.59 -10.99
N LEU A 54 12.08 16.70 -11.65
CA LEU A 54 13.30 17.49 -11.40
C LEU A 54 14.43 16.71 -10.73
#